data_AF-A0A840VDX9-F1
#
_entry.id   AF-A0A840VDX9-F1
#
_cell.length_a   1.000
_cell.length_b   1.000
_cell.length_c   1.000
_cell.angle_alpha   90.00
_cell.angle_beta   90.00
_cell.angle_gamma   90.00
#
_symmetry.space_group_name_H-M   'P 1'
#
loop_
_entity.id
_entity.type
_entity.pdbx_description
1 polymer ?
#
loop_
_entity_poly.entity_id
_entity_poly.type
_entity_poly.pdbx_seq_one_letter_code
_entity_poly.pdbx_strand_id
1 'polypeptide(L)'
;MPSLKTLTGIAEEEIELLEAAGYLETAHLQKVDAGTLLEELEKANEVLDIVETLPSQRKVESWIRKANTKGKGSGSRKASGAEPKADTKKVKTSAPKGKAELSEPEISSEEKSEEGVSAAEAEKEEAGVMNELEESSLVVEEEVTKPSEPQWVNHEAVEEVREMIERSPLAIPLPVAQLAQQGIAPSAIAVAPVLNRAAGDLEIRATAARSYRSEPAKPRAAASPRSSRRTADAPPEKRGIDVSRVRSMEEADESEVAQPLPRGQVDERVKLLTTARESTNKGKKRDSRRFIRGVLHDRPILVWMGSVIVLLLVTDIPLALISAVLLMISSQNSEAMAWVPQWLLVFPLILPVLGLLYLTVAIRVKCRVCGQRLFVPRHCLKHVKAHHVPGLGHMIPTAIQIILFCWFHCIFCGTAVRIKE
;
A
#
# COMPACT_ATOMS: atom_id res chain seq x y z
N MET A 1 4.17 -25.40 13.28
CA MET A 1 3.49 -26.25 12.29
C MET A 1 4.46 -26.51 11.14
N PRO A 2 4.43 -27.68 10.46
CA PRO A 2 5.41 -27.98 9.42
C PRO A 2 5.16 -27.12 8.18
N SER A 3 6.17 -26.33 7.78
CA SER A 3 6.14 -25.55 6.55
C SER A 3 6.28 -26.48 5.32
N LEU A 4 5.65 -26.09 4.20
CA LEU A 4 5.78 -26.78 2.91
C LEU A 4 7.23 -26.94 2.45
N LYS A 5 8.11 -25.99 2.80
CA LYS A 5 9.54 -26.04 2.50
C LYS A 5 10.27 -27.25 3.09
N THR A 6 9.66 -27.93 4.05
CA THR A 6 10.23 -29.14 4.64
C THR A 6 9.96 -30.40 3.80
N LEU A 7 9.03 -30.37 2.83
CA LEU A 7 8.75 -31.51 1.97
C LEU A 7 9.88 -31.68 0.93
N THR A 8 10.53 -32.83 0.93
CA THR A 8 11.63 -33.11 -0.01
C THR A 8 11.10 -33.41 -1.41
N GLY A 9 11.70 -32.82 -2.43
CA GLY A 9 11.36 -33.06 -3.84
C GLY A 9 10.17 -32.25 -4.37
N ILE A 10 9.97 -31.05 -3.82
CA ILE A 10 9.12 -30.00 -4.40
C ILE A 10 10.07 -28.88 -4.82
N ALA A 11 9.98 -28.41 -6.07
CA ALA A 11 10.78 -27.27 -6.53
C ALA A 11 10.29 -25.96 -5.90
N GLU A 12 11.12 -24.92 -5.89
CA GLU A 12 10.77 -23.64 -5.26
C GLU A 12 9.56 -22.97 -5.92
N GLU A 13 9.50 -22.97 -7.25
CA GLU A 13 8.37 -22.47 -8.05
C GLU A 13 7.06 -23.23 -7.75
N GLU A 14 7.15 -24.53 -7.47
CA GLU A 14 5.98 -25.35 -7.11
C GLU A 14 5.48 -25.05 -5.69
N ILE A 15 6.37 -24.63 -4.79
CA ILE A 15 5.99 -24.14 -3.46
C ILE A 15 5.28 -22.80 -3.61
N GLU A 16 5.80 -21.89 -4.45
CA GLU A 16 5.16 -20.61 -4.73
C GLU A 16 3.76 -20.78 -5.34
N LEU A 17 3.60 -21.73 -6.27
CA LEU A 17 2.29 -22.06 -6.85
C LEU A 17 1.31 -22.61 -5.81
N LEU A 18 1.78 -23.47 -4.89
CA LEU A 18 0.97 -23.97 -3.77
C LEU A 18 0.55 -22.86 -2.80
N GLU A 19 1.47 -21.96 -2.48
CA GLU A 19 1.19 -20.81 -1.62
C GLU A 19 0.19 -19.84 -2.28
N ALA A 20 0.32 -19.64 -3.60
CA ALA A 20 -0.61 -18.84 -4.40
C ALA A 20 -2.02 -19.46 -4.47
N ALA A 21 -2.12 -20.80 -4.52
CA ALA A 21 -3.37 -21.54 -4.43
C ALA A 21 -3.96 -21.59 -2.99
N GLY A 22 -3.30 -20.99 -1.99
CA GLY A 22 -3.79 -20.91 -0.61
C GLY A 22 -3.34 -22.05 0.31
N TYR A 23 -2.45 -22.92 -0.17
CA TYR A 23 -1.85 -23.99 0.62
C TYR A 23 -0.55 -23.50 1.24
N LEU A 24 -0.60 -23.06 2.50
CA LEU A 24 0.59 -22.56 3.22
C LEU A 24 1.24 -23.64 4.11
N GLU A 25 0.48 -24.68 4.45
CA GLU A 25 0.88 -25.67 5.46
C GLU A 25 0.68 -27.11 4.97
N THR A 26 1.53 -28.03 5.45
CA THR A 26 1.38 -29.45 5.13
C THR A 26 0.04 -30.02 5.60
N ALA A 27 -0.58 -29.44 6.63
CA ALA A 27 -1.87 -29.86 7.15
C ALA A 27 -3.02 -29.62 6.17
N HIS A 28 -2.90 -28.63 5.28
CA HIS A 28 -3.91 -28.36 4.24
C HIS A 28 -3.82 -29.44 3.16
N LEU A 29 -2.61 -29.80 2.74
CA LEU A 29 -2.36 -30.88 1.77
C LEU A 29 -2.86 -32.25 2.24
N GLN A 30 -2.95 -32.51 3.54
CA GLN A 30 -3.45 -33.79 4.07
C GLN A 30 -4.96 -33.96 3.92
N LYS A 31 -5.70 -32.85 3.77
CA LYS A 31 -7.18 -32.85 3.76
C LYS A 31 -7.78 -32.79 2.36
N VAL A 32 -6.98 -32.48 1.35
CA VAL A 32 -7.43 -32.23 -0.02
C VAL A 32 -7.08 -33.41 -0.91
N ASP A 33 -7.97 -33.75 -1.82
CA ASP A 33 -7.74 -34.78 -2.83
C ASP A 33 -6.85 -34.26 -3.98
N ALA A 34 -6.17 -35.18 -4.65
CA ALA A 34 -5.22 -34.81 -5.69
C ALA A 34 -5.86 -34.15 -6.92
N GLY A 35 -7.15 -34.41 -7.18
CA GLY A 35 -7.88 -33.83 -8.32
C GLY A 35 -8.22 -32.37 -8.08
N THR A 36 -8.88 -32.08 -6.96
CA THR A 36 -9.21 -30.72 -6.52
C THR A 36 -7.96 -29.86 -6.40
N LEU A 37 -6.88 -30.41 -5.83
CA LEU A 37 -5.61 -29.68 -5.72
C LEU A 37 -5.02 -29.34 -7.11
N LEU A 38 -5.11 -30.24 -8.09
CA LEU A 38 -4.60 -29.99 -9.44
C LEU A 38 -5.40 -28.86 -10.12
N GLU A 39 -6.73 -28.89 -10.02
CA GLU A 39 -7.60 -27.84 -10.59
C GLU A 39 -7.33 -26.46 -9.98
N GLU A 40 -7.09 -26.40 -8.67
CA GLU A 40 -6.75 -25.15 -7.99
C GLU A 40 -5.37 -24.62 -8.36
N LEU A 41 -4.39 -25.53 -8.56
CA LEU A 41 -3.07 -25.16 -9.07
C LEU A 41 -3.13 -24.68 -10.52
N GLU A 42 -3.97 -25.28 -11.36
CA GLU A 42 -4.19 -24.84 -12.73
C GLU A 42 -4.80 -23.43 -12.77
N LYS A 43 -5.86 -23.18 -11.99
CA LYS A 43 -6.46 -21.84 -11.84
C LYS A 43 -5.48 -20.80 -11.32
N ALA A 44 -4.66 -21.17 -10.34
CA ALA A 44 -3.64 -20.26 -9.80
C ALA A 44 -2.56 -19.95 -10.85
N ASN A 45 -2.12 -20.95 -11.62
CA ASN A 45 -1.10 -20.76 -12.66
C ASN A 45 -1.64 -19.97 -13.86
N GLU A 46 -2.91 -20.14 -14.23
CA GLU A 46 -3.56 -19.36 -15.30
C GLU A 46 -3.56 -17.85 -14.99
N VAL A 47 -3.72 -17.48 -13.72
CA VAL A 47 -3.75 -16.08 -13.29
C VAL A 47 -2.36 -15.48 -13.09
N LEU A 48 -1.40 -16.29 -12.63
CA LEU A 48 -0.11 -15.79 -12.12
C LEU A 48 1.12 -16.19 -12.95
N ASP A 49 0.97 -17.16 -13.86
CA ASP A 49 2.03 -17.64 -14.77
C ASP A 49 3.34 -17.97 -14.03
N ILE A 50 3.24 -18.78 -12.97
CA ILE A 50 4.34 -19.05 -12.03
C ILE A 50 5.27 -20.15 -12.56
N VAL A 51 4.69 -21.21 -13.14
CA VAL A 51 5.44 -22.39 -13.62
C VAL A 51 5.13 -22.61 -15.09
N GLU A 52 6.18 -22.85 -15.90
CA GLU A 52 6.04 -23.14 -17.34
C GLU A 52 5.30 -24.45 -17.62
N THR A 53 5.44 -25.45 -16.74
CA THR A 53 4.80 -26.76 -16.87
C THR A 53 4.07 -27.15 -15.60
N LEU A 54 2.76 -27.39 -15.71
CA LEU A 54 1.94 -27.81 -14.58
C LEU A 54 2.40 -29.17 -14.03
N PRO A 55 2.40 -29.35 -12.69
CA PRO A 55 2.80 -30.61 -12.09
C PRO A 55 1.81 -31.71 -12.46
N SER A 56 2.31 -32.85 -12.94
CA SER A 56 1.44 -34.00 -13.24
C SER A 56 0.69 -34.51 -11.98
N GLN A 57 -0.50 -35.08 -12.16
CA GLN A 57 -1.32 -35.64 -11.07
C GLN A 57 -0.54 -36.61 -10.17
N ARG A 58 0.32 -37.46 -10.74
CA ARG A 58 1.18 -38.39 -9.99
C ARG A 58 2.17 -37.66 -9.06
N LYS A 59 2.65 -36.49 -9.48
CA LYS A 59 3.55 -35.65 -8.69
C LYS A 59 2.80 -35.03 -7.51
N VAL A 60 1.59 -34.53 -7.75
CA VAL A 60 0.70 -33.99 -6.71
C VAL A 60 0.33 -35.06 -5.67
N GLU A 61 -0.03 -36.27 -6.10
CA GLU A 61 -0.27 -37.40 -5.19
C GLU A 61 0.96 -37.73 -4.33
N SER A 62 2.16 -37.61 -4.90
CA SER A 62 3.40 -37.86 -4.16
C SER A 62 3.60 -36.83 -3.04
N TRP A 63 3.20 -35.57 -3.26
CA TRP A 63 3.26 -34.51 -2.25
C TRP A 63 2.29 -34.79 -1.11
N ILE A 64 1.05 -35.16 -1.43
CA ILE A 64 0.02 -35.54 -0.44
C ILE A 64 0.48 -36.75 0.39
N ARG A 65 1.06 -37.78 -0.25
CA ARG A 65 1.62 -38.93 0.48
C ARG A 65 2.75 -38.52 1.43
N LYS A 66 3.68 -37.67 0.98
CA LYS A 66 4.78 -37.17 1.82
C LYS A 66 4.29 -36.29 2.98
N ALA A 67 3.25 -35.49 2.75
CA ALA A 67 2.60 -34.72 3.80
C ALA A 67 1.98 -35.64 4.87
N ASN A 68 1.34 -36.73 4.44
CA ASN A 68 0.73 -37.73 5.32
C ASN A 68 1.74 -38.56 6.14
N THR A 69 2.91 -38.89 5.58
CA THR A 69 3.94 -39.67 6.30
C THR A 69 4.64 -38.83 7.38
N LYS A 70 4.87 -37.54 7.15
CA LYS A 70 5.46 -36.64 8.15
C LYS A 70 4.54 -36.36 9.34
N GLY A 71 3.22 -36.38 9.14
CA GLY A 71 2.24 -36.18 10.22
C GLY A 71 2.20 -37.29 11.27
N LYS A 72 2.70 -38.49 10.95
CA LYS A 72 2.65 -39.67 11.84
C LYS A 72 3.96 -39.94 12.59
N GLY A 73 4.95 -39.04 12.51
CA GLY A 73 6.34 -39.33 12.86
C GLY A 73 6.93 -38.73 14.14
N SER A 74 6.15 -38.19 15.09
CA SER A 74 6.67 -37.78 16.41
C SER A 74 6.14 -38.68 17.53
N GLY A 75 6.52 -39.95 17.50
CA GLY A 75 6.18 -40.92 18.53
C GLY A 75 6.97 -42.21 18.36
N SER A 76 8.14 -42.26 19.01
CA SER A 76 8.88 -43.47 19.44
C SER A 76 8.83 -44.72 18.54
N ARG A 77 9.97 -45.09 17.94
CA ARG A 77 10.62 -46.38 18.25
C ARG A 77 12.01 -46.55 17.61
N LYS A 78 12.86 -47.16 18.42
CA LYS A 78 14.21 -47.69 18.19
C LYS A 78 14.20 -48.89 17.22
N ALA A 79 15.27 -48.95 16.44
CA ALA A 79 16.10 -50.12 16.09
C ALA A 79 15.66 -51.16 15.04
N SER A 80 16.73 -51.69 14.41
CA SER A 80 16.89 -52.84 13.49
C SER A 80 16.33 -52.63 12.09
N GLY A 81 17.08 -52.70 10.99
CA GLY A 81 18.26 -53.51 10.69
C GLY A 81 17.95 -54.31 9.42
N ALA A 82 18.89 -54.28 8.45
CA ALA A 82 19.01 -55.10 7.22
C ALA A 82 18.97 -54.31 5.91
N GLU A 83 20.15 -54.16 5.30
CA GLU A 83 20.33 -54.09 3.83
C GLU A 83 19.67 -55.32 3.16
N PRO A 84 19.31 -55.22 1.87
CA PRO A 84 20.19 -55.88 0.91
C PRO A 84 20.46 -55.08 -0.38
N LYS A 85 21.57 -55.48 -1.00
CA LYS A 85 22.14 -55.02 -2.26
C LYS A 85 21.32 -55.42 -3.49
N ALA A 86 21.47 -54.56 -4.50
CA ALA A 86 21.63 -54.81 -5.94
C ALA A 86 20.76 -55.89 -6.63
N ASP A 87 20.05 -55.47 -7.68
CA ASP A 87 20.12 -56.23 -8.92
C ASP A 87 20.03 -55.35 -10.17
N THR A 88 20.92 -55.67 -11.09
CA THR A 88 21.17 -54.98 -12.36
C THR A 88 20.35 -55.68 -13.43
N LYS A 89 19.55 -54.97 -14.24
CA LYS A 89 19.08 -55.54 -15.50
C LYS A 89 19.10 -54.55 -16.66
N LYS A 90 20.11 -54.80 -17.49
CA LYS A 90 20.41 -54.28 -18.82
C LYS A 90 19.39 -54.83 -19.81
N VAL A 91 18.70 -53.98 -20.58
CA VAL A 91 18.06 -54.38 -21.85
C VAL A 91 18.40 -53.33 -22.91
N LYS A 92 18.65 -53.86 -24.11
CA LYS A 92 19.40 -53.31 -25.24
C LYS A 92 18.42 -53.02 -26.39
N THR A 93 18.68 -51.95 -27.14
CA THR A 93 18.39 -51.72 -28.58
C THR A 93 16.95 -51.81 -29.11
N SER A 94 16.52 -50.73 -29.77
CA SER A 94 16.52 -50.66 -31.25
C SER A 94 16.25 -49.25 -31.78
N ALA A 95 17.08 -48.80 -32.73
CA ALA A 95 16.78 -47.72 -33.69
C ALA A 95 15.93 -48.27 -34.85
N PRO A 96 15.30 -47.43 -35.70
CA PRO A 96 15.97 -46.87 -36.89
C PRO A 96 15.66 -45.37 -37.11
N LYS A 97 16.59 -44.50 -37.53
CA LYS A 97 17.18 -44.28 -38.89
C LYS A 97 16.37 -43.24 -39.70
N GLY A 98 17.01 -42.10 -40.01
CA GLY A 98 16.55 -41.10 -40.98
C GLY A 98 17.45 -39.86 -40.99
N LYS A 99 18.48 -39.88 -41.84
CA LYS A 99 19.44 -38.79 -42.13
C LYS A 99 18.88 -37.82 -43.18
N ALA A 100 19.34 -36.56 -43.11
CA ALA A 100 19.94 -35.72 -44.19
C ALA A 100 19.54 -34.24 -43.93
N GLU A 101 20.40 -33.31 -43.53
CA GLU A 101 21.64 -32.77 -44.13
C GLU A 101 21.39 -31.49 -44.98
N LEU A 102 22.18 -30.45 -44.65
CA LEU A 102 22.49 -29.20 -45.38
C LEU A 102 21.32 -28.20 -45.58
N SER A 103 21.50 -26.87 -45.51
CA SER A 103 22.67 -26.02 -45.69
C SER A 103 22.38 -24.58 -45.23
N GLU A 104 23.42 -23.87 -44.80
CA GLU A 104 23.48 -22.39 -44.75
C GLU A 104 23.27 -21.78 -46.14
N PRO A 105 22.98 -20.47 -46.21
CA PRO A 105 24.03 -19.63 -46.81
C PRO A 105 24.23 -18.27 -46.13
N GLU A 106 25.51 -17.85 -46.14
CA GLU A 106 25.98 -16.46 -46.13
C GLU A 106 25.50 -15.69 -47.38
N ILE A 107 25.46 -14.34 -47.30
CA ILE A 107 25.65 -13.29 -48.34
C ILE A 107 25.25 -11.96 -47.63
N SER A 108 26.22 -11.20 -47.11
CA SER A 108 26.98 -10.09 -47.74
C SER A 108 26.27 -8.72 -47.73
N SER A 109 26.89 -7.80 -46.98
CA SER A 109 27.19 -6.39 -47.30
C SER A 109 26.32 -5.62 -48.30
N GLU A 110 25.81 -4.46 -47.84
CA GLU A 110 25.86 -3.22 -48.63
C GLU A 110 26.10 -2.02 -47.69
N GLU A 111 27.21 -1.33 -47.94
CA GLU A 111 27.50 0.02 -47.48
C GLU A 111 26.54 1.02 -48.15
N LYS A 112 26.11 2.04 -47.42
CA LYS A 112 26.09 3.39 -48.00
C LYS A 112 26.30 4.48 -46.96
N SER A 113 27.25 5.32 -47.34
CA SER A 113 27.82 6.50 -46.71
C SER A 113 26.90 7.74 -46.77
N GLU A 114 27.41 8.80 -46.14
CA GLU A 114 27.08 10.23 -46.33
C GLU A 114 25.82 10.72 -45.60
N GLU A 115 25.78 11.85 -44.91
CA GLU A 115 26.68 13.00 -44.79
C GLU A 115 26.27 13.79 -43.55
N GLY A 116 27.23 14.39 -42.86
CA GLY A 116 26.96 15.38 -41.81
C GLY A 116 26.78 16.76 -42.41
N VAL A 117 25.93 17.59 -41.80
CA VAL A 117 26.07 19.05 -41.85
C VAL A 117 25.77 19.61 -40.47
N SER A 118 26.80 20.27 -39.95
CA SER A 118 26.89 21.08 -38.74
C SER A 118 26.38 22.51 -38.96
N ALA A 119 26.21 23.22 -37.84
CA ALA A 119 26.26 24.69 -37.69
C ALA A 119 24.98 25.44 -38.14
N ALA A 120 24.55 26.54 -37.52
CA ALA A 120 25.07 27.38 -36.46
C ALA A 120 23.92 28.21 -35.86
N GLU A 121 24.22 28.75 -34.69
CA GLU A 121 23.55 29.84 -34.00
C GLU A 121 23.26 31.06 -34.91
N ALA A 122 22.14 31.74 -34.64
CA ALA A 122 21.99 33.16 -34.91
C ALA A 122 20.93 33.74 -33.95
N GLU A 123 21.42 34.40 -32.91
CA GLU A 123 20.67 35.42 -32.18
C GLU A 123 20.33 36.58 -33.12
N LYS A 124 19.12 37.13 -32.98
CA LYS A 124 18.88 38.56 -33.20
C LYS A 124 17.63 39.02 -32.47
N GLU A 125 17.86 39.88 -31.49
CA GLU A 125 16.92 40.90 -31.04
C GLU A 125 16.49 41.77 -32.21
N GLU A 126 15.21 42.18 -32.24
CA GLU A 126 14.88 43.60 -32.39
C GLU A 126 13.45 43.88 -31.92
N ALA A 127 13.32 44.96 -31.16
CA ALA A 127 12.09 45.59 -30.70
C ALA A 127 11.65 46.67 -31.72
N GLY A 128 10.34 46.94 -31.81
CA GLY A 128 9.80 48.08 -32.56
C GLY A 128 8.47 47.78 -33.26
N VAL A 129 7.32 47.85 -32.59
CA VAL A 129 6.42 49.04 -32.49
C VAL A 129 5.35 49.11 -33.60
N MET A 130 4.09 49.15 -33.13
CA MET A 130 2.81 49.57 -33.76
C MET A 130 2.23 48.72 -34.89
N ASN A 131 1.05 48.13 -34.65
CA ASN A 131 -0.17 48.81 -35.07
C ASN A 131 -1.43 48.33 -34.33
N GLU A 132 -2.34 49.28 -34.13
CA GLU A 132 -3.70 49.17 -33.62
C GLU A 132 -4.52 48.12 -34.37
N LEU A 133 -5.42 47.44 -33.67
CA LEU A 133 -6.77 47.14 -34.14
C LEU A 133 -7.62 46.75 -32.93
N GLU A 134 -8.60 47.62 -32.66
CA GLU A 134 -9.74 47.38 -31.78
C GLU A 134 -10.50 46.14 -32.25
N GLU A 135 -10.74 45.18 -31.36
CA GLU A 135 -12.00 44.43 -31.40
C GLU A 135 -12.40 43.94 -30.01
N SER A 136 -13.59 44.38 -29.62
CA SER A 136 -14.30 44.12 -28.39
C SER A 136 -14.55 42.62 -28.16
N SER A 137 -14.11 42.10 -27.02
CA SER A 137 -14.76 40.93 -26.41
C SER A 137 -14.81 41.07 -24.89
N LEU A 138 -16.04 41.01 -24.39
CA LEU A 138 -16.42 41.03 -22.97
C LEU A 138 -15.71 39.90 -22.21
N VAL A 139 -14.81 40.26 -21.30
CA VAL A 139 -14.35 39.39 -20.23
C VAL A 139 -15.04 39.85 -18.95
N VAL A 140 -15.95 39.00 -18.47
CA VAL A 140 -16.51 39.09 -17.12
C VAL A 140 -15.37 38.75 -16.16
N GLU A 141 -14.83 39.77 -15.47
CA GLU A 141 -13.96 39.56 -14.32
C GLU A 141 -14.78 38.94 -13.19
N GLU A 142 -14.66 37.63 -13.03
CA GLU A 142 -15.12 36.94 -11.82
C GLU A 142 -14.05 37.16 -10.74
N GLU A 143 -14.29 38.11 -9.84
CA GLU A 143 -13.50 38.31 -8.63
C GLU A 143 -13.49 37.00 -7.81
N VAL A 144 -12.36 36.29 -7.86
CA VAL A 144 -12.08 35.19 -6.93
C VAL A 144 -11.85 35.78 -5.54
N THR A 145 -12.93 35.84 -4.77
CA THR A 145 -12.92 36.20 -3.36
C THR A 145 -12.05 35.20 -2.59
N LYS A 146 -11.08 35.74 -1.83
CA LYS A 146 -10.27 34.98 -0.86
C LYS A 146 -11.18 34.21 0.10
N PRO A 147 -10.81 32.99 0.55
CA PRO A 147 -11.59 32.29 1.57
C PRO A 147 -11.62 33.15 2.83
N SER A 148 -12.80 33.69 3.14
CA SER A 148 -13.06 34.46 4.35
C SER A 148 -12.74 33.59 5.57
N GLU A 149 -12.14 34.20 6.58
CA GLU A 149 -11.93 33.59 7.89
C GLU A 149 -13.25 32.97 8.42
N PRO A 150 -13.20 31.90 9.23
CA PRO A 150 -14.40 31.26 9.76
C PRO A 150 -15.21 32.28 10.57
N GLN A 151 -16.26 32.81 9.95
CA GLN A 151 -17.14 33.77 10.57
C GLN A 151 -17.99 33.02 11.59
N TRP A 152 -17.94 33.46 12.85
CA TRP A 152 -18.76 32.89 13.91
C TRP A 152 -20.20 33.31 13.65
N VAL A 153 -21.04 32.33 13.32
CA VAL A 153 -22.47 32.57 13.05
C VAL A 153 -23.24 32.13 14.30
N ASN A 154 -24.10 33.03 14.80
CA ASN A 154 -25.00 32.68 15.90
C ASN A 154 -26.27 32.03 15.34
N HIS A 155 -26.34 30.70 15.43
CA HIS A 155 -27.48 29.92 14.94
C HIS A 155 -28.71 30.00 15.84
N GLU A 156 -28.59 30.50 17.07
CA GLU A 156 -29.74 30.71 17.97
C GLU A 156 -30.60 31.91 17.56
N ALA A 157 -30.09 32.78 16.69
CA ALA A 157 -30.83 33.92 16.14
C ALA A 157 -31.79 33.52 15.00
N VAL A 158 -31.71 32.28 14.51
CA VAL A 158 -32.59 31.77 13.45
C VAL A 158 -33.91 31.32 14.07
N GLU A 159 -35.04 31.84 13.56
CA GLU A 159 -36.37 31.61 14.16
C GLU A 159 -36.75 30.11 14.21
N GLU A 160 -36.39 29.34 13.19
CA GLU A 160 -36.61 27.88 13.16
C GLU A 160 -35.83 27.15 14.28
N VAL A 161 -34.61 27.60 14.57
CA VAL A 161 -33.78 27.04 15.66
C VAL A 161 -34.31 27.47 17.02
N ARG A 162 -34.87 28.67 17.13
CA ARG A 162 -35.50 29.17 18.35
C ARG A 162 -36.72 28.34 18.74
N GLU A 163 -37.61 28.07 17.78
CA GLU A 163 -38.75 27.17 18.00
C GLU A 163 -38.32 25.74 18.39
N MET A 164 -37.18 25.28 17.86
CA MET A 164 -36.62 23.97 18.19
C MET A 164 -36.07 23.94 19.63
N ILE A 165 -35.36 24.99 20.05
CA ILE A 165 -34.82 25.12 21.41
C ILE A 165 -35.96 25.16 22.43
N GLU A 166 -37.05 25.88 22.14
CA GLU A 166 -38.23 25.94 23.02
C GLU A 166 -38.94 24.58 23.17
N ARG A 167 -38.90 23.73 22.14
CA ARG A 167 -39.45 22.35 22.19
C ARG A 167 -38.45 21.32 22.72
N SER A 168 -37.18 21.70 22.91
CA SER A 168 -36.11 20.81 23.34
C SER A 168 -36.15 20.58 24.85
N PRO A 169 -35.86 19.36 25.35
CA PRO A 169 -35.75 19.13 26.79
C PRO A 169 -34.63 19.98 27.39
N LEU A 170 -34.96 20.75 28.44
CA LEU A 170 -34.00 21.58 29.19
C LEU A 170 -32.87 20.73 29.76
N ALA A 171 -31.63 21.05 29.37
CA ALA A 171 -30.45 20.44 29.94
C ALA A 171 -30.20 21.00 31.34
N ILE A 172 -30.43 20.18 32.37
CA ILE A 172 -30.10 20.54 33.75
C ILE A 172 -28.61 20.28 33.97
N PRO A 173 -27.82 21.26 34.44
CA PRO A 173 -26.41 21.05 34.72
C PRO A 173 -26.27 20.05 35.88
N LEU A 174 -25.71 18.88 35.60
CA LEU A 174 -25.40 17.87 36.62
C LEU A 174 -24.02 18.16 37.22
N PRO A 175 -23.91 18.28 38.56
CA PRO A 175 -22.62 18.42 39.20
C PRO A 175 -21.76 17.18 38.97
N VAL A 176 -20.47 17.39 38.68
CA VAL A 176 -19.49 16.33 38.37
C VAL A 176 -19.42 15.25 39.46
N ALA A 177 -19.67 15.63 40.71
CA ALA A 177 -19.74 14.70 41.84
C ALA A 177 -20.85 13.64 41.67
N GLN A 178 -22.01 14.00 41.10
CA GLN A 178 -23.10 13.04 40.84
C GLN A 178 -22.77 12.09 39.68
N LEU A 179 -22.06 12.59 38.64
CA LEU A 179 -21.60 11.74 37.53
C LEU A 179 -20.58 10.70 38.02
N ALA A 180 -19.67 11.11 38.91
CA ALA A 180 -18.71 10.22 39.54
C ALA A 180 -19.38 9.17 40.45
N GLN A 181 -20.39 9.57 41.22
CA GLN A 181 -21.19 8.66 42.06
C GLN A 181 -21.94 7.60 41.22
N GLN A 182 -22.38 7.97 40.01
CA GLN A 182 -23.03 7.04 39.09
C GLN A 182 -22.04 6.27 38.20
N GLY A 183 -20.73 6.46 38.38
CA GLY A 183 -19.69 5.74 37.61
C GLY A 183 -19.63 6.13 36.13
N ILE A 184 -20.20 7.28 35.76
CA ILE A 184 -20.18 7.78 34.38
C ILE A 184 -18.88 8.57 34.19
N ALA A 185 -17.95 7.98 33.44
CA ALA A 185 -16.72 8.66 33.08
C ALA A 185 -17.02 9.87 32.17
N PRO A 186 -16.36 11.04 32.34
CA PRO A 186 -16.56 12.20 31.49
C PRO A 186 -16.36 11.92 29.99
N SER A 187 -15.50 10.96 29.65
CA SER A 187 -15.26 10.51 28.28
C SER A 187 -16.43 9.74 27.64
N ALA A 188 -17.39 9.27 28.44
CA ALA A 188 -18.59 8.58 27.95
C ALA A 188 -19.71 9.57 27.56
N ILE A 189 -19.55 10.86 27.87
CA ILE A 189 -20.50 11.92 27.54
C ILE A 189 -20.13 12.44 26.15
N ALA A 190 -21.07 12.36 25.19
CA ALA A 190 -20.85 12.89 23.85
C ALA A 190 -20.68 14.41 23.92
N VAL A 191 -19.61 14.92 23.30
CA VAL A 191 -19.37 16.37 23.21
C VAL A 191 -20.31 16.96 22.16
N ALA A 192 -21.22 17.82 22.60
CA ALA A 192 -22.12 18.56 21.71
C ALA A 192 -21.52 19.94 21.37
N PRO A 193 -21.56 20.38 20.10
CA PRO A 193 -21.15 21.74 19.74
C PRO A 193 -22.12 22.77 20.31
N VAL A 194 -21.58 23.91 20.77
CA VAL A 194 -22.39 25.03 21.27
C VAL A 194 -22.92 25.81 20.07
N LEU A 195 -24.24 25.90 19.92
CA LEU A 195 -24.90 26.54 18.76
C LEU A 195 -24.54 28.03 18.59
N ASN A 196 -24.28 28.72 19.70
CA ASN A 196 -23.78 30.10 19.71
C ASN A 196 -22.34 30.29 19.18
N ARG A 197 -21.58 29.20 19.01
CA ARG A 197 -20.16 29.23 18.61
C ARG A 197 -19.84 28.09 17.64
N ALA A 198 -20.70 27.86 16.66
CA ALA A 198 -20.41 26.92 15.58
C ALA A 198 -19.78 27.68 14.39
N ALA A 199 -18.73 27.10 13.81
CA ALA A 199 -18.10 27.63 12.61
C ALA A 199 -18.68 26.93 11.37
N GLY A 200 -19.21 27.71 10.43
CA GLY A 200 -19.78 27.21 9.16
C GLY A 200 -21.25 26.78 9.25
N ASP A 201 -21.75 26.23 8.15
CA ASP A 201 -23.13 25.74 8.00
C ASP A 201 -23.30 24.41 8.73
N LEU A 202 -24.23 24.36 9.69
CA LEU A 202 -24.52 23.16 10.48
C LEU A 202 -25.89 22.61 10.08
N GLU A 203 -25.93 21.42 9.45
CA GLU A 203 -27.20 20.73 9.19
C GLU A 203 -27.78 20.15 10.50
N ILE A 204 -28.80 20.80 11.06
CA ILE A 204 -29.53 20.30 12.24
C ILE A 204 -30.71 19.43 11.77
N ARG A 205 -30.54 18.10 11.79
CA ARG A 205 -31.66 17.17 11.52
C ARG A 205 -32.43 16.87 12.81
N ALA A 206 -33.56 17.56 13.00
CA ALA A 206 -34.51 17.24 14.06
C ALA A 206 -35.37 16.02 13.66
N THR A 207 -34.97 14.81 14.03
CA THR A 207 -35.90 13.68 14.05
C THR A 207 -36.71 13.78 15.34
N ALA A 208 -37.97 14.21 15.23
CA ALA A 208 -38.91 14.18 16.35
C ALA A 208 -38.98 12.74 16.90
N ALA A 209 -38.44 12.53 18.09
CA ALA A 209 -38.37 11.22 18.72
C ALA A 209 -39.79 10.72 19.00
N ARG A 210 -40.25 9.72 18.24
CA ARG A 210 -41.36 8.86 18.69
C ARG A 210 -40.99 8.30 20.05
N SER A 211 -41.87 8.54 21.02
CA SER A 211 -41.80 8.13 22.42
C SER A 211 -41.15 6.75 22.62
N TYR A 212 -39.92 6.72 23.13
CA TYR A 212 -39.31 5.51 23.67
C TYR A 212 -39.91 5.26 25.05
N ARG A 213 -40.79 4.26 25.14
CA ARG A 213 -41.33 3.74 26.39
C ARG A 213 -40.19 3.01 27.10
N SER A 214 -39.67 3.58 28.18
CA SER A 214 -38.62 2.98 29.00
C SER A 214 -39.19 1.80 29.81
N GLU A 215 -38.68 0.59 29.58
CA GLU A 215 -38.77 -0.50 30.57
C GLU A 215 -37.70 -0.33 31.65
N PRO A 216 -37.98 -0.69 32.92
CA PRO A 216 -37.07 -0.44 34.03
C PRO A 216 -35.90 -1.45 34.04
N ALA A 217 -34.67 -0.93 33.96
CA ALA A 217 -33.46 -1.71 34.08
C ALA A 217 -33.25 -2.21 35.53
N LYS A 218 -33.03 -3.52 35.70
CA LYS A 218 -32.62 -4.15 36.97
C LYS A 218 -31.22 -3.67 37.39
N PRO A 219 -30.95 -3.52 38.71
CA PRO A 219 -29.65 -3.07 39.20
C PRO A 219 -28.64 -4.23 39.14
N ARG A 220 -27.47 -4.01 38.54
CA ARG A 220 -26.36 -4.97 38.59
C ARG A 220 -25.26 -4.41 39.49
N ALA A 221 -24.90 -5.23 40.48
CA ALA A 221 -24.07 -4.91 41.62
C ALA A 221 -22.63 -4.47 41.28
N ALA A 222 -22.07 -3.71 42.22
CA ALA A 222 -20.75 -3.09 42.22
C ALA A 222 -19.57 -4.04 41.93
N ALA A 223 -18.57 -3.55 41.21
CA ALA A 223 -17.30 -4.23 40.99
C ALA A 223 -16.10 -3.41 41.50
N SER A 224 -15.30 -4.06 42.35
CA SER A 224 -14.01 -3.65 42.92
C SER A 224 -12.89 -3.62 41.86
N PRO A 225 -11.79 -2.84 42.04
CA PRO A 225 -10.80 -2.62 41.00
C PRO A 225 -9.67 -3.64 41.07
N ARG A 226 -9.45 -4.42 40.00
CA ARG A 226 -8.13 -4.99 39.63
C ARG A 226 -8.17 -5.70 38.27
N SER A 227 -7.10 -5.49 37.50
CA SER A 227 -6.63 -6.34 36.38
C SER A 227 -7.48 -6.38 35.10
N SER A 228 -7.19 -5.47 34.16
CA SER A 228 -7.67 -5.55 32.77
C SER A 228 -6.83 -6.52 31.92
N ARG A 229 -7.11 -7.82 32.06
CA ARG A 229 -7.00 -8.78 30.94
C ARG A 229 -8.38 -9.42 30.81
N ARG A 230 -9.21 -8.89 29.91
CA ARG A 230 -10.47 -9.55 29.52
C ARG A 230 -10.20 -10.40 28.28
N THR A 231 -10.16 -11.70 28.47
CA THR A 231 -10.57 -12.68 27.47
C THR A 231 -12.04 -12.42 27.11
N ALA A 232 -12.34 -12.40 25.83
CA ALA A 232 -13.69 -12.16 25.30
C ALA A 232 -14.49 -13.46 25.35
N ASP A 233 -15.12 -13.74 26.49
CA ASP A 233 -16.16 -14.78 26.61
C ASP A 233 -17.54 -14.11 26.64
N ALA A 234 -18.04 -13.74 25.46
CA ALA A 234 -19.47 -13.62 25.16
C ALA A 234 -19.66 -13.49 23.64
N PRO A 235 -20.41 -14.38 22.98
CA PRO A 235 -20.73 -14.19 21.57
C PRO A 235 -21.67 -12.98 21.42
N PRO A 236 -21.43 -12.09 20.45
CA PRO A 236 -22.37 -11.00 20.17
C PRO A 236 -23.69 -11.60 19.68
N GLU A 237 -24.81 -11.12 20.22
CA GLU A 237 -26.13 -11.34 19.63
C GLU A 237 -26.09 -10.82 18.18
N LYS A 238 -26.03 -11.77 17.24
CA LYS A 238 -26.13 -11.48 15.82
C LYS A 238 -27.53 -10.92 15.59
N ARG A 239 -27.63 -9.65 15.19
CA ARG A 239 -28.82 -9.17 14.48
C ARG A 239 -28.98 -10.07 13.26
N GLY A 240 -29.98 -10.95 13.30
CA GLY A 240 -30.25 -11.88 12.21
C GLY A 240 -30.45 -11.11 10.91
N ILE A 241 -29.86 -11.61 9.83
CA ILE A 241 -30.21 -11.16 8.48
C ILE A 241 -31.68 -11.54 8.28
N ASP A 242 -32.50 -10.57 7.90
CA ASP A 242 -33.91 -10.81 7.62
C ASP A 242 -34.00 -11.69 6.37
N VAL A 243 -34.25 -12.98 6.58
CA VAL A 243 -34.22 -14.02 5.55
C VAL A 243 -35.29 -13.75 4.49
N SER A 244 -36.35 -13.01 4.83
CA SER A 244 -37.38 -12.55 3.90
C SER A 244 -36.87 -11.57 2.83
N ARG A 245 -35.69 -10.98 3.03
CA ARG A 245 -35.05 -10.02 2.11
C ARG A 245 -33.91 -10.63 1.29
N VAL A 246 -33.58 -11.90 1.54
CA VAL A 246 -32.55 -12.64 0.82
C VAL A 246 -33.22 -13.30 -0.39
N ARG A 247 -32.98 -12.75 -1.58
CA ARG A 247 -33.41 -13.37 -2.85
C ARG A 247 -32.71 -14.71 -3.04
N SER A 248 -33.39 -15.67 -3.66
CA SER A 248 -32.77 -16.94 -4.06
C SER A 248 -31.70 -16.69 -5.13
N MET A 249 -30.71 -17.58 -5.23
CA MET A 249 -29.63 -17.45 -6.22
C MET A 249 -30.17 -17.46 -7.66
N GLU A 250 -31.31 -18.09 -7.91
CA GLU A 250 -31.98 -18.15 -9.21
C GLU A 250 -32.64 -16.82 -9.58
N GLU A 251 -33.24 -16.09 -8.63
CA GLU A 251 -33.78 -14.73 -8.84
C GLU A 251 -32.69 -13.65 -8.99
N ALA A 252 -31.48 -13.92 -8.48
CA ALA A 252 -30.35 -13.01 -8.57
C ALA A 252 -29.69 -13.03 -9.96
N ASP A 253 -29.76 -14.15 -10.67
CA ASP A 253 -29.18 -14.33 -12.01
C ASP A 253 -30.07 -13.69 -13.11
N GLU A 254 -31.38 -13.61 -12.87
CA GLU A 254 -32.34 -12.93 -13.77
C GLU A 254 -32.41 -11.40 -13.55
N SER A 255 -31.80 -10.89 -12.48
CA SER A 255 -31.80 -9.45 -12.19
C SER A 255 -30.76 -8.74 -13.08
N GLU A 256 -31.21 -7.80 -13.91
CA GLU A 256 -30.33 -6.91 -14.71
C GLU A 256 -29.15 -6.42 -13.87
N VAL A 257 -27.95 -6.53 -14.45
CA VAL A 257 -26.66 -6.07 -13.88
C VAL A 257 -26.89 -4.76 -13.13
N ALA A 258 -26.88 -4.84 -11.79
CA ALA A 258 -27.16 -3.69 -10.95
C ALA A 258 -26.16 -2.58 -11.29
N GLN A 259 -26.63 -1.56 -11.99
CA GLN A 259 -25.81 -0.40 -12.29
C GLN A 259 -25.41 0.22 -10.94
N PRO A 260 -24.13 0.53 -10.74
CA PRO A 260 -23.69 1.14 -9.49
C PRO A 260 -24.51 2.40 -9.28
N LEU A 261 -25.11 2.53 -8.08
CA LEU A 261 -25.87 3.73 -7.73
C LEU A 261 -25.05 4.96 -8.12
N PRO A 262 -25.63 5.93 -8.85
CA PRO A 262 -24.94 7.18 -9.11
C PRO A 262 -24.57 7.75 -7.77
N ARG A 263 -23.27 7.79 -7.47
CA ARG A 263 -22.75 8.46 -6.28
C ARG A 263 -23.15 9.92 -6.46
N GLY A 264 -24.22 10.34 -5.78
CA GLY A 264 -24.71 11.72 -5.82
C GLY A 264 -23.54 12.67 -5.62
N GLN A 265 -23.54 13.78 -6.38
CA GLN A 265 -22.47 14.81 -6.46
C GLN A 265 -21.49 14.72 -5.29
N VAL A 266 -20.51 13.83 -5.41
CA VAL A 266 -19.45 13.74 -4.43
C VAL A 266 -18.58 14.93 -4.75
N ASP A 267 -18.48 15.87 -3.80
CA ASP A 267 -17.68 17.08 -3.93
C ASP A 267 -16.38 16.77 -4.67
N GLU A 268 -16.09 17.54 -5.72
CA GLU A 268 -14.94 17.29 -6.59
C GLU A 268 -13.64 17.16 -5.78
N ARG A 269 -13.54 17.90 -4.67
CA ARG A 269 -12.46 17.79 -3.67
C ARG A 269 -12.29 16.37 -3.14
N VAL A 270 -13.37 15.68 -2.75
CA VAL A 270 -13.32 14.30 -2.24
C VAL A 270 -13.00 13.30 -3.36
N LYS A 271 -13.45 13.58 -4.59
CA LYS A 271 -13.10 12.78 -5.77
C LYS A 271 -11.60 12.87 -6.10
N LEU A 272 -10.99 14.05 -5.95
CA LEU A 272 -9.54 14.23 -6.07
C LEU A 272 -8.78 13.45 -4.98
N LEU A 273 -9.26 13.43 -3.75
CA LEU A 273 -8.58 12.67 -2.70
C LEU A 273 -8.47 11.17 -3.01
N THR A 274 -9.48 10.60 -3.65
CA THR A 274 -9.60 9.15 -3.89
C THR A 274 -9.09 8.71 -5.26
N THR A 275 -9.26 9.54 -6.29
CA THR A 275 -8.94 9.21 -7.68
C THR A 275 -8.14 10.33 -8.34
N ALA A 276 -7.25 9.98 -9.26
CA ALA A 276 -6.49 10.97 -10.03
C ALA A 276 -7.42 11.67 -11.03
N ARG A 277 -7.14 12.95 -11.36
CA ARG A 277 -7.86 13.65 -12.42
C ARG A 277 -7.73 12.87 -13.73
N GLU A 278 -8.83 12.82 -14.48
CA GLU A 278 -8.87 12.17 -15.79
C GLU A 278 -7.88 12.83 -16.77
N SER A 279 -7.64 14.14 -16.63
CA SER A 279 -6.65 14.88 -17.42
C SER A 279 -5.21 14.41 -17.19
N THR A 280 -4.81 14.14 -15.94
CA THR A 280 -3.43 13.74 -15.56
C THR A 280 -3.02 12.38 -16.13
N ASN A 281 -4.00 11.52 -16.40
CA ASN A 281 -3.81 10.17 -16.95
C ASN A 281 -4.24 10.05 -18.43
N LYS A 282 -4.65 11.15 -19.07
CA LYS A 282 -5.03 11.14 -20.49
C LYS A 282 -3.88 10.64 -21.36
N GLY A 283 -4.14 9.63 -22.18
CA GLY A 283 -3.15 9.03 -23.09
C GLY A 283 -2.15 8.06 -22.44
N LYS A 284 -2.25 7.78 -21.13
CA LYS A 284 -1.38 6.80 -20.46
C LYS A 284 -2.11 5.46 -20.30
N LYS A 285 -1.47 4.37 -20.72
CA LYS A 285 -1.99 3.01 -20.48
C LYS A 285 -2.05 2.74 -18.97
N ARG A 286 -3.11 2.07 -18.52
CA ARG A 286 -3.32 1.72 -17.10
C ARG A 286 -2.13 0.98 -16.51
N ASP A 287 -1.46 0.12 -17.27
CA ASP A 287 -0.33 -0.71 -16.80
C ASP A 287 1.02 -0.04 -16.87
N SER A 288 1.09 1.18 -17.43
CA SER A 288 2.35 1.92 -17.52
C SER A 288 2.82 2.42 -16.15
N ARG A 289 4.13 2.42 -15.90
CA ARG A 289 4.73 2.96 -14.66
C ARG A 289 4.46 4.46 -14.45
N ARG A 290 4.11 5.18 -15.52
CA ARG A 290 3.79 6.61 -15.51
C ARG A 290 2.30 6.89 -15.23
N PHE A 291 1.45 5.87 -15.18
CA PHE A 291 0.05 6.00 -14.83
C PHE A 291 -0.06 6.29 -13.33
N ILE A 292 -0.60 7.45 -12.98
CA ILE A 292 -0.66 7.92 -11.60
C ILE A 292 -1.86 7.26 -10.92
N ARG A 293 -1.57 6.46 -9.89
CA ARG A 293 -2.57 5.69 -9.13
C ARG A 293 -2.69 6.23 -7.71
N GLY A 294 -3.89 6.08 -7.16
CA GLY A 294 -4.12 6.11 -5.72
C GLY A 294 -4.39 7.49 -5.11
N VAL A 295 -4.32 7.51 -3.79
CA VAL A 295 -4.82 8.60 -2.93
C VAL A 295 -3.84 9.78 -2.94
N LEU A 296 -4.36 11.02 -2.96
CA LEU A 296 -3.53 12.22 -2.89
C LEU A 296 -2.91 12.40 -1.49
N HIS A 297 -1.60 12.62 -1.41
CA HIS A 297 -0.93 12.93 -0.15
C HIS A 297 -1.22 14.37 0.31
N ASP A 298 -1.45 14.56 1.61
CA ASP A 298 -1.79 15.88 2.18
C ASP A 298 -0.63 16.89 2.07
N ARG A 299 0.61 16.42 2.24
CA ARG A 299 1.83 17.26 2.20
C ARG A 299 2.79 16.80 1.12
N PRO A 300 2.62 17.22 -0.14
CA PRO A 300 3.39 16.66 -1.25
C PRO A 300 4.86 17.07 -1.24
N ILE A 301 5.12 18.36 -0.99
CA ILE A 301 6.47 18.93 -0.95
C ILE A 301 7.31 18.28 0.17
N LEU A 302 6.71 18.05 1.34
CA LEU A 302 7.39 17.43 2.47
C LEU A 302 7.83 15.99 2.16
N VAL A 303 6.97 15.22 1.47
CA VAL A 303 7.30 13.85 1.05
C VAL A 303 8.45 13.88 0.04
N TRP A 304 8.39 14.77 -0.94
CA TRP A 304 9.43 14.90 -1.96
C TRP A 304 10.78 15.31 -1.35
N MET A 305 10.80 16.36 -0.52
CA MET A 305 12.01 16.80 0.20
C MET A 305 12.56 15.69 1.11
N GLY A 306 11.69 14.97 1.82
CA GLY A 306 12.06 13.83 2.64
C GLY A 306 12.75 12.73 1.83
N SER A 307 12.24 12.40 0.64
CA SER A 307 12.86 11.43 -0.26
C SER A 307 14.25 11.84 -0.71
N VAL A 308 14.43 13.12 -1.08
CA VAL A 308 15.73 13.65 -1.51
C VAL A 308 16.75 13.57 -0.36
N ILE A 309 16.37 14.02 0.83
CA ILE A 309 17.23 13.97 2.02
C ILE A 309 17.64 12.54 2.35
N VAL A 310 16.71 11.58 2.29
CA VAL A 310 16.99 10.17 2.57
C VAL A 310 17.96 9.57 1.57
N LEU A 311 17.80 9.86 0.27
CA LEU A 311 18.74 9.38 -0.74
C LEU A 311 20.12 9.98 -0.54
N LEU A 312 20.20 11.30 -0.34
CA LEU A 312 21.47 11.98 -0.06
C LEU A 312 22.16 11.39 1.16
N LEU A 313 21.43 11.18 2.27
CA LEU A 313 21.98 10.59 3.49
C LEU A 313 22.48 9.16 3.26
N VAL A 314 21.71 8.33 2.57
CA VAL A 314 22.09 6.94 2.27
C VAL A 314 23.35 6.89 1.40
N THR A 315 23.50 7.80 0.43
CA THR A 315 24.69 7.87 -0.41
C THR A 315 25.87 8.51 0.31
N ASP A 316 25.62 9.49 1.18
CA ASP A 316 26.66 10.23 1.89
C ASP A 316 27.32 9.40 2.98
N ILE A 317 26.59 8.52 3.67
CA ILE A 317 27.16 7.63 4.72
C ILE A 317 28.37 6.80 4.20
N PRO A 318 28.27 6.00 3.11
CA PRO A 318 29.41 5.25 2.62
C PRO A 318 30.50 6.16 2.04
N LEU A 319 30.13 7.27 1.40
CA LEU A 319 31.10 8.25 0.87
C LEU A 319 31.89 8.93 1.99
N ALA A 320 31.24 9.29 3.10
CA ALA A 320 31.84 9.84 4.30
C ALA A 320 32.80 8.83 4.95
N LEU A 321 32.42 7.55 5.00
CA LEU A 321 33.31 6.50 5.52
C LEU A 321 34.56 6.33 4.66
N ILE A 322 34.39 6.20 3.34
CA ILE A 322 35.50 6.03 2.39
C ILE A 322 36.41 7.27 2.41
N SER A 323 35.83 8.47 2.38
CA SER A 323 36.60 9.72 2.42
C SER A 323 37.36 9.90 3.73
N ALA A 324 36.75 9.58 4.88
CA ALA A 324 37.45 9.65 6.16
C ALA A 324 38.65 8.70 6.21
N VAL A 325 38.50 7.45 5.72
CA VAL A 325 39.60 6.48 5.65
C VAL A 325 40.69 6.94 4.69
N LEU A 326 40.33 7.42 3.50
CA LEU A 326 41.29 7.93 2.50
C LEU A 326 42.06 9.15 3.03
N LEU A 327 41.39 10.09 3.69
CA LEU A 327 42.04 11.26 4.29
C LEU A 327 42.97 10.86 5.44
N MET A 328 42.56 9.88 6.26
CA MET A 328 43.40 9.36 7.34
C MET A 328 44.68 8.70 6.80
N ILE A 329 44.57 7.87 5.75
CA ILE A 329 45.73 7.23 5.11
C ILE A 329 46.62 8.26 4.40
N SER A 330 46.01 9.23 3.72
CA SER A 330 46.73 10.32 3.04
C SER A 330 47.56 11.16 4.02
N SER A 331 47.04 11.40 5.23
CA SER A 331 47.78 12.11 6.28
C SER A 331 49.02 11.39 6.80
N GLN A 332 49.07 10.05 6.70
CA GLN A 332 50.21 9.24 7.14
C GLN A 332 51.27 9.07 6.06
N ASN A 333 50.85 8.93 4.80
CA ASN A 333 51.74 8.64 3.66
C ASN A 333 51.52 9.65 2.52
N SER A 334 51.90 10.91 2.75
CA SER A 334 51.64 12.01 1.82
C SER A 334 52.31 11.85 0.45
N GLU A 335 53.44 11.14 0.37
CA GLU A 335 54.16 10.94 -0.89
C GLU A 335 53.46 9.98 -1.86
N ALA A 336 52.82 8.92 -1.35
CA ALA A 336 52.12 7.93 -2.17
C ALA A 336 50.68 8.34 -2.52
N MET A 337 50.09 9.28 -1.77
CA MET A 337 48.67 9.63 -1.81
C MET A 337 48.41 11.10 -2.18
N ALA A 338 49.34 11.76 -2.87
CA ALA A 338 49.21 13.16 -3.30
C ALA A 338 48.03 13.40 -4.27
N TRP A 339 47.47 12.33 -4.86
CA TRP A 339 46.32 12.40 -5.74
C TRP A 339 44.98 12.57 -4.99
N VAL A 340 44.93 12.29 -3.68
CA VAL A 340 43.69 12.38 -2.89
C VAL A 340 43.34 13.84 -2.63
N PRO A 341 42.22 14.35 -3.17
CA PRO A 341 41.96 15.77 -3.08
C PRO A 341 41.34 16.16 -1.73
N GLN A 342 41.74 17.33 -1.22
CA GLN A 342 41.36 17.80 0.12
C GLN A 342 39.86 18.11 0.26
N TRP A 343 39.13 18.30 -0.86
CA TRP A 343 37.68 18.54 -0.86
C TRP A 343 36.87 17.32 -0.40
N LEU A 344 37.46 16.11 -0.33
CA LEU A 344 36.78 14.94 0.24
C LEU A 344 36.31 15.16 1.68
N LEU A 345 36.87 16.16 2.38
CA LEU A 345 36.44 16.57 3.71
C LEU A 345 34.99 17.07 3.77
N VAL A 346 34.39 17.42 2.62
CA VAL A 346 32.99 17.86 2.53
C VAL A 346 32.02 16.75 2.98
N PHE A 347 32.27 15.48 2.64
CA PHE A 347 31.36 14.37 2.98
C PHE A 347 31.20 14.13 4.49
N PRO A 348 32.29 13.97 5.29
CA PRO A 348 32.13 13.85 6.74
C PRO A 348 31.57 15.13 7.38
N LEU A 349 31.81 16.30 6.78
CA LEU A 349 31.31 17.59 7.30
C LEU A 349 29.82 17.82 7.01
N ILE A 350 29.31 17.34 5.88
CA ILE A 350 27.90 17.50 5.49
C ILE A 350 26.99 16.47 6.17
N LEU A 351 27.53 15.31 6.54
CA LEU A 351 26.81 14.24 7.24
C LEU A 351 25.98 14.71 8.46
N PRO A 352 26.49 15.53 9.41
CA PRO A 352 25.68 16.05 10.52
C PRO A 352 24.54 16.96 10.06
N VAL A 353 24.74 17.74 8.99
CA VAL A 353 23.71 18.61 8.41
C VAL A 353 22.59 17.77 7.80
N LEU A 354 22.95 16.77 6.99
CA LEU A 354 21.98 15.82 6.41
C LEU A 354 21.26 15.01 7.51
N GLY A 355 21.98 14.60 8.55
CA GLY A 355 21.41 13.96 9.73
C GLY A 355 20.34 14.82 10.41
N LEU A 356 20.61 16.11 10.63
CA LEU A 356 19.66 17.05 11.21
C LEU A 356 18.43 17.26 10.30
N LEU A 357 18.64 17.40 8.99
CA LEU A 357 17.56 17.49 8.00
C LEU A 357 16.69 16.23 8.00
N TYR A 358 17.29 15.04 8.12
CA TYR A 358 16.55 13.79 8.26
C TYR A 358 15.69 13.76 9.52
N LEU A 359 16.26 14.14 10.67
CA LEU A 359 15.53 14.17 11.95
C LEU A 359 14.36 15.17 11.96
N THR A 360 14.51 16.31 11.28
CA THR A 360 13.51 17.38 11.26
C THR A 360 12.46 17.21 10.17
N VAL A 361 12.83 16.72 8.98
CA VAL A 361 11.96 16.62 7.81
C VAL A 361 11.53 15.17 7.58
N ALA A 362 12.48 14.28 7.28
CA ALA A 362 12.18 12.93 6.80
C ALA A 362 11.44 12.06 7.83
N ILE A 363 11.78 12.15 9.11
CA ILE A 363 11.09 11.41 10.18
C ILE A 363 9.61 11.81 10.31
N ARG A 364 9.25 13.04 9.94
CA ARG A 364 7.88 13.55 10.05
C ARG A 364 6.98 13.11 8.91
N VAL A 365 7.53 12.52 7.84
CA VAL A 365 6.76 12.03 6.71
C VAL A 365 5.97 10.79 7.12
N LYS A 366 4.64 10.91 7.17
CA LYS A 366 3.70 9.85 7.51
C LYS A 366 2.86 9.48 6.30
N CYS A 367 2.48 8.22 6.17
CA CYS A 367 1.48 7.80 5.20
C CYS A 367 0.11 8.37 5.57
N ARG A 368 -0.63 8.92 4.60
CA ARG A 368 -2.00 9.40 4.81
C ARG A 368 -2.99 8.28 5.20
N VAL A 369 -2.79 7.07 4.68
CA VAL A 369 -3.74 5.96 4.83
C VAL A 369 -3.53 5.23 6.17
N CYS A 370 -2.30 4.78 6.44
CA CYS A 370 -1.99 4.01 7.65
C CYS A 370 -1.30 4.81 8.76
N GLY A 371 -0.99 6.09 8.55
CA GLY A 371 -0.34 6.97 9.54
C GLY A 371 1.13 6.63 9.86
N GLN A 372 1.69 5.57 9.28
CA GLN A 372 3.04 5.11 9.59
C GLN A 372 4.12 6.00 8.94
N ARG A 373 5.27 6.15 9.62
CA ARG A 373 6.40 6.96 9.14
C ARG A 373 7.11 6.24 7.99
N LEU A 374 7.17 6.85 6.80
CA LEU A 374 7.68 6.21 5.58
C LEU A 374 9.18 5.88 5.66
N PHE A 375 9.98 6.84 6.10
CA PHE A 375 11.45 6.76 6.04
C PHE A 375 12.08 6.29 7.35
N VAL A 376 11.32 5.58 8.19
CA VAL A 376 11.82 5.05 9.45
C VAL A 376 11.87 3.52 9.35
N PRO A 377 13.03 2.89 9.56
CA PRO A 377 13.12 1.45 9.56
C PRO A 377 12.27 0.90 10.71
N ARG A 378 11.35 0.00 10.37
CA ARG A 378 10.53 -0.72 11.34
C ARG A 378 10.61 -2.20 11.08
N HIS A 379 10.68 -2.96 12.17
CA HIS A 379 10.68 -4.41 12.15
C HIS A 379 9.23 -4.92 12.12
N CYS A 380 8.55 -4.69 11.01
CA CYS A 380 7.19 -5.18 10.78
C CYS A 380 7.09 -5.85 9.41
N LEU A 381 6.07 -6.68 9.24
CA LEU A 381 5.73 -7.24 7.94
C LEU A 381 5.45 -6.10 6.96
N LYS A 382 6.11 -6.17 5.81
CA LYS A 382 5.97 -5.19 4.73
C LYS A 382 5.03 -5.77 3.68
N HIS A 383 4.33 -4.89 2.99
CA HIS A 383 3.37 -5.33 1.99
C HIS A 383 4.07 -5.91 0.75
N VAL A 384 3.50 -6.95 0.13
CA VAL A 384 4.08 -7.64 -1.03
C VAL A 384 4.33 -6.70 -2.22
N LYS A 385 3.41 -5.74 -2.44
CA LYS A 385 3.54 -4.69 -3.48
C LYS A 385 4.58 -3.61 -3.19
N ALA A 386 5.23 -3.61 -2.02
CA ALA A 386 6.25 -2.62 -1.71
C ALA A 386 7.55 -2.99 -2.41
N HIS A 387 8.07 -2.07 -3.24
CA HIS A 387 9.35 -2.31 -3.92
C HIS A 387 10.46 -2.59 -2.92
N HIS A 388 11.22 -3.64 -3.19
CA HIS A 388 12.34 -4.09 -2.38
C HIS A 388 13.58 -4.16 -3.26
N VAL A 389 14.70 -3.69 -2.73
CA VAL A 389 16.02 -3.94 -3.32
C VAL A 389 16.85 -4.68 -2.27
N PRO A 390 17.45 -5.85 -2.61
CA PRO A 390 18.27 -6.60 -1.67
C PRO A 390 19.42 -5.73 -1.16
N GLY A 391 19.71 -5.79 0.15
CA GLY A 391 20.72 -4.98 0.84
C GLY A 391 20.31 -3.54 1.16
N LEU A 392 19.56 -2.89 0.28
CA LEU A 392 19.14 -1.47 0.38
C LEU A 392 17.75 -1.30 1.05
N GLY A 393 16.99 -2.39 1.16
CA GLY A 393 15.68 -2.41 1.81
C GLY A 393 14.58 -1.79 0.94
N HIS A 394 13.57 -1.18 1.58
CA HIS A 394 12.39 -0.63 0.89
C HIS A 394 12.35 0.89 0.85
N MET A 395 13.16 1.58 1.66
CA MET A 395 13.13 3.05 1.75
C MET A 395 13.68 3.69 0.47
N ILE A 396 14.79 3.16 -0.04
CA ILE A 396 15.49 3.65 -1.22
C ILE A 396 14.66 3.52 -2.50
N PRO A 397 14.12 2.32 -2.87
CA PRO A 397 13.28 2.22 -4.05
C PRO A 397 12.03 3.12 -3.95
N THR A 398 11.45 3.25 -2.76
CA THR A 398 10.32 4.16 -2.52
C THR A 398 10.72 5.62 -2.76
N ALA A 399 11.86 6.07 -2.23
CA ALA A 399 12.35 7.44 -2.41
C ALA A 399 12.66 7.75 -3.88
N ILE A 400 13.29 6.83 -4.61
CA ILE A 400 13.55 6.95 -6.05
C ILE A 400 12.23 7.06 -6.81
N GLN A 401 11.25 6.21 -6.49
CA GLN A 401 9.95 6.21 -7.17
C GLN A 401 9.20 7.53 -6.95
N ILE A 402 9.26 8.06 -5.73
CA ILE A 402 8.69 9.37 -5.37
C ILE A 402 9.28 10.47 -6.25
N ILE A 403 10.61 10.51 -6.39
CA ILE A 403 11.30 11.58 -7.12
C ILE A 403 11.05 11.47 -8.63
N LEU A 404 11.13 10.26 -9.19
CA LEU A 404 11.02 10.05 -10.63
C LEU A 404 9.58 10.06 -11.15
N PHE A 405 8.63 9.52 -10.39
CA PHE A 405 7.27 9.30 -10.86
C PHE A 405 6.20 10.10 -10.10
N CYS A 406 6.56 10.79 -9.01
CA CYS A 406 5.62 11.55 -8.18
C CYS A 406 4.46 10.71 -7.59
N TRP A 407 4.62 9.38 -7.55
CA TRP A 407 3.70 8.45 -6.91
C TRP A 407 4.48 7.22 -6.41
N PHE A 408 3.97 6.52 -5.40
CA PHE A 408 4.62 5.35 -4.81
C PHE A 408 3.61 4.42 -4.10
N HIS A 409 4.02 3.19 -3.81
CA HIS A 409 3.27 2.31 -2.90
C HIS A 409 3.80 2.46 -1.48
N CYS A 410 2.91 2.66 -0.51
CA CYS A 410 3.32 2.69 0.89
C CYS A 410 3.92 1.35 1.32
N ILE A 411 5.11 1.37 1.95
CA ILE A 411 5.86 0.18 2.38
C ILE A 411 5.04 -0.70 3.34
N PHE A 412 4.21 -0.09 4.18
CA PHE A 412 3.44 -0.78 5.21
C PHE A 412 2.08 -1.28 4.72
N CYS A 413 1.19 -0.40 4.23
CA CYS A 413 -0.17 -0.77 3.83
C CYS A 413 -0.32 -1.12 2.34
N GLY A 414 0.72 -0.94 1.52
CA GLY A 414 0.67 -1.23 0.09
C GLY A 414 -0.20 -0.29 -0.75
N THR A 415 -0.87 0.69 -0.14
CA THR A 415 -1.73 1.63 -0.87
C THR A 415 -0.88 2.51 -1.79
N ALA A 416 -1.34 2.70 -3.03
CA ALA A 416 -0.75 3.66 -3.95
C ALA A 416 -1.08 5.08 -3.48
N VAL A 417 -0.06 5.93 -3.42
CA VAL A 417 -0.15 7.32 -2.97
C VAL A 417 0.52 8.21 -4.02
N ARG A 418 -0.15 9.28 -4.41
CA ARG A 418 0.37 10.29 -5.34
C ARG A 418 0.71 11.60 -4.63
N ILE A 419 1.69 12.30 -5.16
CA ILE A 419 2.33 13.48 -4.55
C ILE A 419 2.14 14.71 -5.43
N LYS A 420 1.74 14.54 -6.69
CA LYS A 420 1.52 15.64 -7.63
C LYS A 420 0.13 15.53 -8.23
N GLU A 421 -0.46 16.69 -8.52
CA GLU A 421 -1.54 16.84 -9.50
C GLU A 421 -1.01 17.54 -10.75
#